data_AF-A0A9E3Y604-F1
#
_entry.id   AF-A0A9E3Y604-F1
#
_cell.length_a   1.000
_cell.length_b   1.000
_cell.length_c   1.000
_cell.angle_alpha   90.00
_cell.angle_beta   90.00
_cell.angle_gamma   90.00
#
_symmetry.space_group_name_H-M   'P 1'
#
loop_
_entity.id
_entity.type
_entity.pdbx_description
1 polymer ?
#
loop_
_entity_poly.entity_id
_entity_poly.type
_entity_poly.pdbx_seq_one_letter_code
_entity_poly.pdbx_strand_id
1 'polypeptide(L)'
;MRRVGLLGVLALVVAVVVACGPTWGQGASLTATARGPLVTLNWTAATPGDGLTLTNYRVDVDGVQVALIAAPTTTCVLTGLAANTTHAVKVTAYDNEGSWSGDYQDEYEEIGRVQTSVVTTSAMSRSGASRNCVAATDSDSDGLPNAVENGGGTYVSAAATGTNSADADTDDDGIKDGDETLATTAGMDLFAMGTRPGKRDILLEMDWFDDNLDPGTCGPHSHQPTANAVNLVTSAFAAGTGTNPDGTAGINLIVDRGQGGLFTGGNLVADADGVIAGGVDGADFLGIKGANFSAQREGYFHYVLNPHRYNTNSTSSGQAEIQGDDLIVSLYCYGSDANVSKTIMHELGHNLNLRHGGNVDTNYKPNYNSLMNYQYQFPGVDTNCDAAGNGVLDYSRGTNAALNENALIEANGVCGGVALDWNGNALLDAGPVAANINSAYDAVLTVLTDWNDWANLTLSAVNDGDGAPLGPPELVTEASVEELLGGS
;
A
#
# COMPACT_ATOMS: atom_id res chain seq x y z
N MET A 1 -31.15 88.43 53.28
CA MET A 1 -29.92 88.15 52.53
C MET A 1 -29.81 86.65 52.31
N ARG A 2 -30.16 86.16 51.11
CA ARG A 2 -30.13 84.73 50.76
C ARG A 2 -28.72 84.37 50.27
N ARG A 3 -28.15 83.31 50.83
CA ARG A 3 -26.88 82.70 50.40
C ARG A 3 -27.09 82.01 49.05
N VAL A 4 -26.26 82.33 48.07
CA VAL A 4 -26.16 81.61 46.79
C VAL A 4 -24.96 80.68 46.90
N GLY A 5 -25.20 79.37 46.88
CA GLY A 5 -24.16 78.35 46.79
C GLY A 5 -23.78 78.12 45.33
N LEU A 6 -22.48 78.19 45.03
CA LEU A 6 -21.91 77.75 43.77
C LEU A 6 -21.94 76.22 43.72
N LEU A 7 -22.71 75.64 42.81
CA LEU A 7 -22.56 74.23 42.43
C LEU A 7 -21.45 74.14 41.38
N GLY A 8 -20.33 73.52 41.75
CA GLY A 8 -19.32 73.08 40.78
C GLY A 8 -19.81 71.83 40.06
N VAL A 9 -19.90 71.91 38.73
CA VAL A 9 -20.17 70.74 37.87
C VAL A 9 -18.85 69.99 37.71
N LEU A 10 -18.75 68.81 38.31
CA LEU A 10 -17.66 67.86 38.08
C LEU A 10 -17.94 67.17 36.74
N ALA A 11 -17.21 67.54 35.69
CA ALA A 11 -17.22 66.80 34.44
C ALA A 11 -16.45 65.50 34.64
N LEU A 12 -17.16 64.38 34.81
CA LEU A 12 -16.59 63.04 34.77
C LEU A 12 -16.20 62.76 33.31
N VAL A 13 -14.94 63.01 32.96
CA VAL A 13 -14.35 62.51 31.72
C VAL A 13 -14.17 61.00 31.93
N VAL A 14 -15.13 60.21 31.47
CA VAL A 14 -14.92 58.78 31.28
C VAL A 14 -13.95 58.68 30.11
N ALA A 15 -12.66 58.57 30.42
CA ALA A 15 -11.70 58.09 29.45
C ALA A 15 -12.10 56.63 29.15
N VAL A 16 -12.79 56.41 28.03
CA VAL A 16 -12.91 55.08 27.46
C VAL A 16 -11.49 54.72 27.03
N VAL A 17 -10.78 54.02 27.91
CA VAL A 17 -9.58 53.30 27.52
C VAL A 17 -10.11 52.21 26.60
N VAL A 18 -10.00 52.40 25.30
CA VAL A 18 -10.26 51.33 24.34
C VAL A 18 -9.26 50.25 24.70
N ALA A 19 -9.74 49.14 25.28
CA ALA A 19 -8.90 47.98 25.51
C ALA A 19 -8.34 47.60 24.13
N CYS A 20 -7.01 47.55 24.02
CA CYS A 20 -6.39 47.17 22.76
C CYS A 20 -6.85 45.74 22.42
N GLY A 21 -7.31 45.53 21.20
CA GLY A 21 -7.58 44.19 20.71
C GLY A 21 -6.30 43.34 20.71
N PRO A 22 -6.42 42.03 20.43
CA PRO A 22 -5.25 41.15 20.29
C PRO A 22 -4.20 41.71 19.33
N THR A 23 -2.93 41.38 19.53
CA THR A 23 -1.86 41.83 18.62
C THR A 23 -0.96 40.69 18.18
N TRP A 24 -0.38 40.84 16.99
CA TRP A 24 0.65 39.95 16.47
C TRP A 24 2.02 40.54 16.77
N GLY A 25 2.92 39.73 17.35
CA GLY A 25 4.29 40.16 17.61
C GLY A 25 5.06 40.42 16.32
N GLN A 26 6.16 41.17 16.41
CA GLN A 26 7.07 41.35 15.28
C GLN A 26 7.58 39.98 14.80
N GLY A 27 7.48 39.71 13.50
CA GLY A 27 7.86 38.43 12.90
C GLY A 27 6.82 37.31 13.05
N ALA A 28 5.61 37.62 13.55
CA ALA A 28 4.49 36.69 13.48
C ALA A 28 4.27 36.21 12.05
N SER A 29 4.04 34.91 11.91
CA SER A 29 3.95 34.26 10.61
C SER A 29 2.78 33.30 10.56
N LEU A 30 2.32 33.04 9.33
CA LEU A 30 1.40 31.98 8.97
C LEU A 30 2.08 31.16 7.87
N THR A 31 2.23 29.87 8.12
CA THR A 31 2.78 28.90 7.17
C THR A 31 1.66 28.00 6.69
N ALA A 32 1.73 27.62 5.41
CA ALA A 32 0.81 26.70 4.78
C ALA A 32 1.64 25.65 4.03
N THR A 33 1.56 24.40 4.45
CA THR A 33 2.32 23.30 3.87
C THR A 33 1.35 22.30 3.25
N ALA A 34 1.39 22.14 1.93
CA ALA A 34 0.56 21.17 1.23
C ALA A 34 1.20 19.78 1.28
N ARG A 35 0.38 18.74 1.51
CA ARG A 35 0.73 17.34 1.32
C ARG A 35 -0.43 16.69 0.56
N GLY A 36 -0.18 16.38 -0.71
CA GLY A 36 -1.20 15.90 -1.64
C GLY A 36 -2.43 16.82 -1.67
N PRO A 37 -3.63 16.35 -1.29
CA PRO A 37 -4.89 17.09 -1.32
C PRO A 37 -5.18 17.97 -0.08
N LEU A 38 -4.34 17.94 0.97
CA LEU A 38 -4.56 18.67 2.22
C LEU A 38 -3.47 19.74 2.44
N VAL A 39 -3.80 20.78 3.24
CA VAL A 39 -2.86 21.85 3.58
C VAL A 39 -2.84 22.09 5.08
N THR A 40 -1.70 21.84 5.73
CA THR A 40 -1.50 22.13 7.15
C THR A 40 -1.14 23.58 7.33
N LEU A 41 -1.93 24.31 8.14
CA LEU A 41 -1.66 25.67 8.56
C LEU A 41 -1.00 25.68 9.94
N ASN A 42 0.05 26.47 10.11
CA ASN A 42 0.60 26.80 11.43
C ASN A 42 0.83 28.29 11.54
N TRP A 43 0.39 28.92 12.63
CA TRP A 43 0.61 30.34 12.88
C TRP A 43 1.25 30.61 14.24
N THR A 44 1.93 31.75 14.35
CA THR A 44 2.40 32.26 15.65
C THR A 44 1.20 32.55 16.55
N ALA A 45 1.27 32.33 17.86
CA ALA A 45 0.19 32.73 18.77
C ALA A 45 0.08 34.27 18.88
N ALA A 46 -1.14 34.81 18.90
CA ALA A 46 -1.37 36.23 19.19
C ALA A 46 -1.16 36.51 20.68
N THR A 47 -0.98 37.79 21.02
CA THR A 47 -0.99 38.27 22.41
C THR A 47 -2.33 38.94 22.70
N PRO A 48 -3.08 38.56 23.76
CA PRO A 48 -4.31 39.25 24.11
C PRO A 48 -4.02 40.69 24.57
N GLY A 49 -5.04 41.55 24.51
CA GLY A 49 -5.00 42.86 25.14
C GLY A 49 -4.84 42.78 26.67
N ASP A 50 -4.46 43.89 27.28
CA ASP A 50 -4.26 43.97 28.73
C ASP A 50 -5.53 43.61 29.50
N GLY A 51 -5.46 42.56 30.32
CA GLY A 51 -6.59 42.09 31.12
C GLY A 51 -7.62 41.25 30.35
N LEU A 52 -7.37 40.97 29.07
CA LEU A 52 -8.23 40.16 28.20
C LEU A 52 -7.65 38.76 27.98
N THR A 53 -8.46 37.87 27.43
CA THR A 53 -8.04 36.52 27.04
C THR A 53 -8.39 36.24 25.59
N LEU A 54 -7.51 35.54 24.88
CA LEU A 54 -7.82 35.03 23.55
C LEU A 54 -8.91 33.96 23.64
N THR A 55 -9.91 34.06 22.77
CA THR A 55 -10.97 33.05 22.68
C THR A 55 -10.83 32.19 21.44
N ASN A 56 -10.54 32.80 20.29
CA ASN A 56 -10.46 32.07 19.04
C ASN A 56 -9.60 32.77 17.97
N TYR A 57 -9.28 31.99 16.95
CA TYR A 57 -8.69 32.42 15.70
C TYR A 57 -9.69 32.14 14.57
N ARG A 58 -10.06 33.17 13.82
CA ARG A 58 -10.84 33.03 12.58
C ARG A 58 -9.89 32.76 11.42
N VAL A 59 -10.17 31.72 10.65
CA VAL A 59 -9.43 31.36 9.43
C VAL A 59 -10.29 31.71 8.22
N ASP A 60 -9.73 32.49 7.30
CA ASP A 60 -10.36 32.90 6.05
C ASP A 60 -9.57 32.37 4.85
N VAL A 61 -10.26 31.84 3.85
CA VAL A 61 -9.71 31.43 2.55
C VAL A 61 -10.41 32.22 1.45
N ASP A 62 -9.65 32.92 0.63
CA ASP A 62 -10.14 33.84 -0.43
C ASP A 62 -11.17 34.86 0.10
N GLY A 63 -10.97 35.33 1.33
CA GLY A 63 -11.86 36.30 1.99
C GLY A 63 -13.14 35.71 2.60
N VAL A 64 -13.33 34.39 2.53
CA VAL A 64 -14.47 33.68 3.14
C VAL A 64 -14.00 32.96 4.40
N GLN A 65 -14.73 33.14 5.51
CA GLN A 65 -14.46 32.41 6.74
C GLN A 65 -14.72 30.91 6.54
N VAL A 66 -13.71 30.08 6.83
CA VAL A 66 -13.81 28.61 6.74
C VAL A 66 -13.82 27.93 8.10
N ALA A 67 -13.26 28.56 9.13
CA ALA A 67 -13.22 27.99 10.47
C ALA A 67 -13.08 29.06 11.57
N LEU A 68 -13.46 28.66 12.79
CA LEU A 68 -13.19 29.37 14.03
C LEU A 68 -12.51 28.40 15.00
N ILE A 69 -11.22 28.58 15.23
CA ILE A 69 -10.37 27.68 16.00
C ILE A 69 -10.22 28.23 17.42
N ALA A 70 -10.57 27.45 18.44
CA ALA A 70 -10.43 27.90 19.83
C ALA A 70 -8.96 28.13 20.21
N ALA A 71 -8.67 29.23 20.89
CA ALA A 71 -7.36 29.45 21.51
C ALA A 71 -7.17 28.46 22.69
N PRO A 72 -5.95 27.97 22.96
CA PRO A 72 -4.66 28.42 22.42
C PRO A 72 -4.20 27.69 21.14
N THR A 73 -5.05 26.90 20.48
CA THR A 73 -4.67 26.15 19.27
C THR A 73 -4.22 27.08 18.15
N THR A 74 -3.08 26.77 17.53
CA THR A 74 -2.42 27.59 16.50
C THR A 74 -2.14 26.83 15.20
N THR A 75 -2.89 25.75 14.99
CA THR A 75 -2.77 24.87 13.84
C THR A 75 -4.13 24.33 13.43
N CYS A 76 -4.31 24.09 12.13
CA CYS A 76 -5.46 23.36 11.58
C CYS A 76 -5.11 22.85 10.18
N VAL A 77 -5.88 21.88 9.69
CA VAL A 77 -5.71 21.33 8.34
C VAL A 77 -6.85 21.79 7.45
N LEU A 78 -6.50 22.47 6.36
CA LEU A 78 -7.46 22.92 5.35
C LEU A 78 -7.85 21.76 4.43
N THR A 79 -9.15 21.69 4.18
CA THR A 79 -9.77 20.79 3.18
C THR A 79 -10.52 21.61 2.12
N GLY A 80 -10.91 20.97 1.02
CA GLY A 80 -11.78 21.53 -0.01
C GLY A 80 -11.20 22.69 -0.82
N LEU A 81 -9.87 22.82 -0.88
CA LEU A 81 -9.23 23.80 -1.77
C LEU A 81 -9.32 23.33 -3.22
N ALA A 82 -9.49 24.28 -4.15
CA ALA A 82 -9.54 23.95 -5.56
C ALA A 82 -8.12 23.63 -6.08
N ALA A 83 -8.04 22.77 -7.09
CA ALA A 83 -6.78 22.39 -7.71
C ALA A 83 -6.20 23.47 -8.64
N ASN A 84 -4.88 23.46 -8.82
CA ASN A 84 -4.16 24.29 -9.80
C ASN A 84 -4.45 25.80 -9.70
N THR A 85 -4.62 26.30 -8.47
CA THR A 85 -4.91 27.72 -8.23
C THR A 85 -4.19 28.22 -6.98
N THR A 86 -3.99 29.53 -6.91
CA THR A 86 -3.50 30.18 -5.70
C THR A 86 -4.67 30.54 -4.81
N HIS A 87 -4.60 30.17 -3.54
CA HIS A 87 -5.55 30.58 -2.51
C HIS A 87 -4.90 31.53 -1.51
N ALA A 88 -5.59 32.61 -1.16
CA ALA A 88 -5.16 33.52 -0.11
C ALA A 88 -5.70 33.04 1.24
N VAL A 89 -4.83 32.89 2.24
CA VAL A 89 -5.20 32.43 3.59
C VAL A 89 -4.88 33.52 4.59
N LYS A 90 -5.83 33.85 5.48
CA LYS A 90 -5.66 34.82 6.55
C LYS A 90 -6.12 34.24 7.88
N VAL A 91 -5.42 34.60 8.96
CA VAL A 91 -5.82 34.27 10.33
C VAL A 91 -5.97 35.56 11.15
N THR A 92 -7.10 35.67 11.85
CA THR A 92 -7.48 36.81 12.69
C THR A 92 -7.72 36.33 14.12
N ALA A 93 -7.11 36.98 15.12
CA ALA A 93 -7.31 36.63 16.52
C ALA A 93 -8.45 37.44 17.14
N TYR A 94 -9.22 36.81 18.04
CA TYR A 94 -10.29 37.44 18.81
C TYR A 94 -10.12 37.19 20.31
N ASP A 95 -10.51 38.18 21.11
CA ASP A 95 -10.55 38.09 22.57
C ASP A 95 -11.95 37.74 23.12
N ASN A 96 -12.10 37.80 24.44
CA ASN A 96 -13.33 37.55 25.17
C ASN A 96 -14.34 38.71 25.16
N GLU A 97 -13.95 39.88 24.65
CA GLU A 97 -14.84 41.03 24.43
C GLU A 97 -15.29 41.13 22.97
N GLY A 98 -14.73 40.29 22.08
CA GLY A 98 -15.04 40.26 20.65
C GLY A 98 -14.18 41.22 19.83
N SER A 99 -13.20 41.89 20.45
CA SER A 99 -12.23 42.71 19.73
C SER A 99 -11.30 41.79 18.94
N TRP A 100 -10.92 42.23 17.75
CA TRP A 100 -10.10 41.45 16.84
C TRP A 100 -8.74 42.10 16.61
N SER A 101 -7.79 41.35 16.07
CA SER A 101 -6.39 41.77 16.01
C SER A 101 -6.07 42.98 15.12
N GLY A 102 -7.06 43.51 14.39
CA GLY A 102 -6.97 44.73 13.60
C GLY A 102 -7.99 45.80 14.00
N ASP A 103 -8.61 45.70 15.18
CA ASP A 103 -9.57 46.69 15.71
C ASP A 103 -8.89 48.01 16.17
N TYR A 104 -7.75 48.34 15.58
CA TYR A 104 -6.97 49.55 15.84
C TYR A 104 -6.95 50.36 14.54
N GLN A 105 -7.55 51.57 14.51
CA GLN A 105 -7.68 52.54 13.38
C GLN A 105 -7.56 52.01 11.93
N ASP A 106 -8.51 52.37 11.05
CA ASP A 106 -8.66 51.95 9.63
C ASP A 106 -7.36 51.72 8.80
N GLU A 107 -6.26 52.40 9.10
CA GLU A 107 -4.93 52.21 8.49
C GLU A 107 -4.24 50.86 8.83
N TYR A 108 -4.73 50.11 9.82
CA TYR A 108 -4.07 48.89 10.34
C TYR A 108 -4.86 47.58 10.16
N GLU A 109 -5.97 47.57 9.39
CA GLU A 109 -6.71 46.34 9.08
C GLU A 109 -5.84 45.25 8.42
N GLU A 110 -4.79 45.63 7.68
CA GLU A 110 -3.86 44.70 7.05
C GLU A 110 -2.81 44.14 8.01
N ILE A 111 -2.35 44.90 9.01
CA ILE A 111 -1.40 44.39 10.03
C ILE A 111 -2.09 43.54 11.10
N GLY A 112 -3.42 43.65 11.20
CA GLY A 112 -4.22 42.89 12.15
C GLY A 112 -4.42 41.42 11.79
N ARG A 113 -3.82 40.93 10.70
CA ARG A 113 -3.93 39.53 10.25
C ARG A 113 -2.56 38.99 9.89
N VAL A 114 -2.29 37.75 10.27
CA VAL A 114 -1.21 36.99 9.62
C VAL A 114 -1.77 36.34 8.36
N GLN A 115 -1.00 36.36 7.27
CA GLN A 115 -1.48 35.93 5.96
C GLN A 115 -0.40 35.19 5.19
N THR A 116 -0.85 34.31 4.30
CA THR A 116 0.00 33.59 3.34
C THR A 116 -0.81 33.26 2.09
N SER A 117 -0.16 32.68 1.09
CA SER A 117 -0.82 32.09 -0.07
C SER A 117 -0.34 30.68 -0.29
N VAL A 118 -1.25 29.78 -0.66
CA VAL A 118 -0.91 28.42 -1.05
C VAL A 118 -1.19 28.24 -2.54
N VAL A 119 -0.20 27.70 -3.27
CA VAL A 119 -0.36 27.30 -4.67
C VAL A 119 -0.71 25.81 -4.68
N THR A 120 -1.89 25.47 -5.18
CA THR A 120 -2.35 24.09 -5.20
C THR A 120 -1.94 23.36 -6.49
N THR A 121 -1.67 22.07 -6.38
CA THR A 121 -1.43 21.13 -7.49
C THR A 121 -2.72 20.45 -7.94
N SER A 122 -2.62 19.51 -8.88
CA SER A 122 -3.73 18.64 -9.31
C SER A 122 -4.29 17.77 -8.19
N ALA A 123 -3.48 17.36 -7.21
CA ALA A 123 -3.91 16.49 -6.10
C ALA A 123 -5.10 17.08 -5.33
N MET A 124 -5.19 18.42 -5.23
CA MET A 124 -6.31 19.13 -4.58
C MET A 124 -7.68 18.83 -5.20
N SER A 125 -7.77 18.24 -6.39
CA SER A 125 -9.06 17.78 -6.92
C SER A 125 -9.71 16.72 -6.04
N ARG A 126 -8.92 16.06 -5.18
CA ARG A 126 -9.35 15.05 -4.20
C ARG A 126 -9.65 15.62 -2.82
N SER A 127 -9.49 16.93 -2.59
CA SER A 127 -9.63 17.58 -1.27
C SER A 127 -11.07 17.60 -0.74
N GLY A 128 -12.05 17.27 -1.58
CA GLY A 128 -13.48 17.40 -1.28
C GLY A 128 -14.06 18.74 -1.75
N ALA A 129 -15.38 18.90 -1.66
CA ALA A 129 -16.08 20.06 -2.20
C ALA A 129 -16.23 21.22 -1.19
N SER A 130 -16.17 20.95 0.11
CA SER A 130 -16.39 21.95 1.16
C SER A 130 -15.08 22.42 1.75
N ARG A 131 -14.84 23.74 1.71
CA ARG A 131 -13.73 24.35 2.44
C ARG A 131 -13.99 24.29 3.93
N ASN A 132 -13.01 23.84 4.68
CA ASN A 132 -13.01 23.85 6.14
C ASN A 132 -11.57 23.95 6.66
N CYS A 133 -11.38 24.28 7.94
CA CYS A 133 -10.13 24.02 8.65
C CYS A 133 -10.41 23.15 9.87
N VAL A 134 -9.98 21.90 9.81
CA VAL A 134 -10.24 20.90 10.84
C VAL A 134 -9.10 20.83 11.85
N ALA A 135 -9.38 20.28 13.04
CA ALA A 135 -8.33 20.05 14.04
C ALA A 135 -7.23 19.15 13.46
N ALA A 136 -5.97 19.49 13.73
CA ALA A 136 -4.80 18.73 13.28
C ALA A 136 -4.42 17.57 14.22
N THR A 137 -5.35 17.14 15.08
CA THR A 137 -5.15 15.95 15.91
C THR A 137 -5.11 14.74 14.99
N ASP A 138 -4.07 13.93 15.17
CA ASP A 138 -3.77 12.70 14.44
C ASP A 138 -3.42 11.67 15.54
N SER A 139 -4.25 10.65 15.70
CA SER A 139 -4.24 9.77 16.88
C SER A 139 -3.39 8.51 16.69
N ASP A 140 -3.20 8.06 15.46
CA ASP A 140 -2.42 6.88 15.06
C ASP A 140 -1.16 7.23 14.28
N SER A 141 -0.93 8.51 13.98
CA SER A 141 0.29 9.05 13.37
C SER A 141 0.53 8.55 11.95
N ASP A 142 -0.54 8.41 11.18
CA ASP A 142 -0.51 8.08 9.75
C ASP A 142 -0.39 9.34 8.85
N GLY A 143 -0.61 10.52 9.43
CA GLY A 143 -0.57 11.83 8.78
C GLY A 143 -1.94 12.37 8.34
N LEU A 144 -3.03 11.65 8.59
CA LEU A 144 -4.39 12.13 8.46
C LEU A 144 -4.89 12.71 9.79
N PRO A 145 -5.59 13.84 9.78
CA PRO A 145 -6.27 14.30 10.98
C PRO A 145 -7.52 13.45 11.27
N ASN A 146 -7.77 13.08 12.54
CA ASN A 146 -8.95 12.30 12.94
C ASN A 146 -10.28 12.85 12.40
N ALA A 147 -10.34 14.16 12.15
CA ALA A 147 -11.53 14.83 11.65
C ALA A 147 -11.87 14.51 10.18
N VAL A 148 -10.92 14.00 9.38
CA VAL A 148 -11.17 13.55 7.99
C VAL A 148 -11.42 12.04 7.90
N GLU A 149 -11.22 11.33 9.00
CA GLU A 149 -11.28 9.88 9.11
C GLU A 149 -12.63 9.43 9.69
N ASN A 150 -13.57 9.18 8.80
CA ASN A 150 -14.98 9.00 9.16
C ASN A 150 -15.38 7.52 9.36
N GLY A 151 -14.44 6.57 9.35
CA GLY A 151 -14.65 5.16 9.67
C GLY A 151 -15.64 4.42 8.76
N GLY A 152 -15.81 4.91 7.52
CA GLY A 152 -16.77 4.38 6.56
C GLY A 152 -16.24 3.26 5.66
N GLY A 153 -14.93 2.96 5.72
CA GLY A 153 -14.20 2.03 4.87
C GLY A 153 -14.04 2.49 3.41
N THR A 154 -14.99 3.26 2.88
CA THR A 154 -14.94 3.75 1.49
C THR A 154 -14.36 5.16 1.41
N TYR A 155 -13.31 5.31 0.59
CA TYR A 155 -12.77 6.62 0.24
C TYR A 155 -13.74 7.47 -0.58
N VAL A 156 -14.10 8.66 -0.07
CA VAL A 156 -14.92 9.65 -0.79
C VAL A 156 -14.06 10.83 -1.24
N SER A 157 -13.22 11.35 -0.36
CA SER A 157 -12.27 12.44 -0.61
C SER A 157 -11.25 12.50 0.54
N ALA A 158 -10.22 13.33 0.43
CA ALA A 158 -9.29 13.55 1.54
C ALA A 158 -9.92 14.27 2.75
N ALA A 159 -11.15 14.78 2.62
CA ALA A 159 -11.94 15.30 3.75
C ALA A 159 -12.89 14.26 4.38
N ALA A 160 -12.94 13.05 3.82
CA ALA A 160 -13.77 11.92 4.24
C ALA A 160 -13.14 10.63 3.67
N THR A 161 -12.05 10.20 4.29
CA THR A 161 -11.14 9.16 3.79
C THR A 161 -11.71 7.76 3.90
N GLY A 162 -12.71 7.55 4.75
CA GLY A 162 -13.23 6.24 5.09
C GLY A 162 -12.43 5.52 6.18
N THR A 163 -11.25 6.03 6.52
CA THR A 163 -10.28 5.38 7.42
C THR A 163 -10.67 5.50 8.89
N ASN A 164 -10.00 4.73 9.73
CA ASN A 164 -10.22 4.66 11.16
C ASN A 164 -9.14 5.44 11.91
N SER A 165 -9.49 6.56 12.54
CA SER A 165 -8.58 7.46 13.27
C SER A 165 -7.80 6.91 14.48
N ALA A 166 -7.84 5.60 14.70
CA ALA A 166 -7.07 4.93 15.75
C ALA A 166 -6.24 3.78 15.17
N ASP A 167 -6.14 3.68 13.85
CA ASP A 167 -5.57 2.59 13.09
C ASP A 167 -4.91 3.15 11.83
N ALA A 168 -3.59 3.15 11.79
CA ALA A 168 -2.83 3.86 10.77
C ALA A 168 -2.87 3.22 9.37
N ASP A 169 -3.39 2.00 9.27
CA ASP A 169 -3.47 1.15 8.08
C ASP A 169 -4.83 0.42 8.16
N THR A 170 -5.88 1.05 7.64
CA THR A 170 -7.26 0.60 7.86
C THR A 170 -7.56 -0.74 7.18
N ASP A 171 -6.82 -1.12 6.14
CA ASP A 171 -7.05 -2.34 5.38
C ASP A 171 -6.00 -3.45 5.57
N ASP A 172 -5.02 -3.23 6.44
CA ASP A 172 -3.97 -4.17 6.86
C ASP A 172 -3.06 -4.62 5.70
N ASP A 173 -2.76 -3.73 4.76
CA ASP A 173 -1.89 -4.03 3.61
C ASP A 173 -0.41 -3.61 3.78
N GLY A 174 -0.10 -2.95 4.89
CA GLY A 174 1.24 -2.45 5.21
C GLY A 174 1.51 -1.03 4.74
N ILE A 175 0.55 -0.37 4.07
CA ILE A 175 0.64 1.02 3.63
C ILE A 175 -0.22 1.87 4.56
N LYS A 176 0.32 3.03 4.97
CA LYS A 176 -0.44 3.94 5.83
C LYS A 176 -1.56 4.62 5.06
N ASP A 177 -2.70 4.73 5.69
CA ASP A 177 -3.90 5.44 5.20
C ASP A 177 -3.56 6.85 4.67
N GLY A 178 -2.72 7.58 5.40
CA GLY A 178 -2.21 8.89 5.03
C GLY A 178 -1.22 8.90 3.88
N ASP A 179 -0.42 7.87 3.67
CA ASP A 179 0.47 7.76 2.50
C ASP A 179 -0.33 7.49 1.21
N GLU A 180 -1.34 6.63 1.31
CA GLU A 180 -2.26 6.36 0.23
C GLU A 180 -3.16 7.55 -0.08
N THR A 181 -3.52 8.36 0.92
CA THR A 181 -4.38 9.53 0.69
C THR A 181 -3.59 10.75 0.25
N LEU A 182 -2.44 11.03 0.87
CA LEU A 182 -1.75 12.32 0.79
C LEU A 182 -0.49 12.32 -0.09
N ALA A 183 -0.09 11.17 -0.64
CA ALA A 183 1.26 10.87 -1.13
C ALA A 183 2.26 10.66 0.01
N THR A 184 3.27 9.83 -0.22
CA THR A 184 4.31 9.53 0.78
C THR A 184 5.04 10.81 1.21
N THR A 185 5.71 10.75 2.36
CA THR A 185 6.55 11.88 2.83
C THR A 185 7.68 12.23 1.85
N ALA A 186 8.13 11.26 1.05
CA ALA A 186 9.11 11.45 -0.03
C ALA A 186 8.50 12.02 -1.33
N GLY A 187 7.16 12.10 -1.42
CA GLY A 187 6.43 12.74 -2.52
C GLY A 187 5.85 11.79 -3.57
N MET A 188 5.84 10.47 -3.32
CA MET A 188 5.24 9.49 -4.23
C MET A 188 3.72 9.45 -4.08
N ASP A 189 2.99 9.76 -5.16
CA ASP A 189 1.51 9.80 -5.17
C ASP A 189 0.92 8.40 -5.41
N LEU A 190 0.94 7.57 -4.36
CA LEU A 190 0.41 6.20 -4.36
C LEU A 190 -1.07 6.15 -4.79
N PHE A 191 -1.88 7.11 -4.33
CA PHE A 191 -3.28 7.25 -4.76
C PHE A 191 -3.41 7.32 -6.29
N ALA A 192 -2.53 8.09 -6.92
CA ALA A 192 -2.54 8.29 -8.37
C ALA A 192 -2.01 7.05 -9.11
N MET A 193 -1.17 6.24 -8.47
CA MET A 193 -0.73 4.93 -8.97
C MET A 193 -1.83 3.86 -8.87
N GLY A 194 -2.75 4.00 -7.90
CA GLY A 194 -3.94 3.18 -7.82
C GLY A 194 -4.41 2.84 -6.41
N THR A 195 -3.62 3.09 -5.37
CA THR A 195 -3.88 2.60 -4.02
C THR A 195 -5.07 3.26 -3.36
N ARG A 196 -5.75 2.60 -2.43
CA ARG A 196 -6.89 3.15 -1.68
C ARG A 196 -6.87 2.64 -0.24
N PRO A 197 -7.04 3.53 0.77
CA PRO A 197 -6.90 3.21 2.20
C PRO A 197 -8.06 2.41 2.81
N GLY A 198 -8.80 1.70 1.98
CA GLY A 198 -9.84 0.79 2.41
C GLY A 198 -9.90 -0.42 1.50
N LYS A 199 -8.87 -0.64 0.69
CA LYS A 199 -8.71 -1.75 -0.23
C LYS A 199 -7.23 -2.13 -0.32
N ARG A 200 -6.92 -3.26 0.30
CA ARG A 200 -5.62 -3.91 0.26
C ARG A 200 -4.95 -3.84 -1.12
N ASP A 201 -3.75 -3.29 -1.13
CA ASP A 201 -2.88 -3.07 -2.26
C ASP A 201 -1.57 -3.87 -2.12
N ILE A 202 -0.99 -4.24 -3.26
CA ILE A 202 0.39 -4.74 -3.35
C ILE A 202 1.03 -4.03 -4.53
N LEU A 203 2.25 -3.53 -4.37
CA LEU A 203 3.00 -2.89 -5.45
C LEU A 203 4.23 -3.72 -5.82
N LEU A 204 4.45 -3.90 -7.12
CA LEU A 204 5.64 -4.57 -7.66
C LEU A 204 6.41 -3.59 -8.56
N GLU A 205 7.73 -3.57 -8.45
CA GLU A 205 8.62 -3.01 -9.47
C GLU A 205 9.37 -4.14 -10.16
N MET A 206 9.39 -4.14 -11.50
CA MET A 206 9.96 -5.22 -12.30
C MET A 206 11.08 -4.72 -13.20
N ASP A 207 12.31 -5.03 -12.82
CA ASP A 207 13.49 -4.87 -13.65
C ASP A 207 13.72 -6.14 -14.49
N TRP A 208 14.30 -6.00 -15.68
CA TRP A 208 14.45 -7.12 -16.60
C TRP A 208 15.74 -7.08 -17.39
N PHE A 209 16.07 -8.21 -17.99
CA PHE A 209 17.16 -8.34 -18.94
C PHE A 209 16.62 -8.63 -20.34
N ASP A 210 17.35 -8.21 -21.36
CA ASP A 210 17.22 -8.73 -22.72
C ASP A 210 18.38 -9.67 -22.97
N ASP A 211 18.14 -10.83 -23.58
CA ASP A 211 19.19 -11.81 -23.86
C ASP A 211 19.20 -12.25 -25.35
N ASN A 212 20.41 -12.58 -25.83
CA ASN A 212 20.67 -13.24 -27.11
C ASN A 212 21.98 -14.07 -27.10
N LEU A 213 22.54 -14.44 -25.95
CA LEU A 213 23.83 -15.14 -25.90
C LEU A 213 23.75 -16.65 -26.11
N ASP A 214 22.54 -17.24 -26.11
CA ASP A 214 22.30 -18.64 -26.45
C ASP A 214 21.49 -18.85 -27.76
N PRO A 215 21.93 -18.30 -28.92
CA PRO A 215 21.16 -18.33 -30.17
C PRO A 215 20.93 -19.75 -30.73
N GLY A 216 21.63 -20.76 -30.19
CA GLY A 216 21.44 -22.16 -30.51
C GLY A 216 20.33 -22.85 -29.71
N THR A 217 19.86 -22.25 -28.61
CA THR A 217 18.85 -22.81 -27.70
C THR A 217 17.54 -22.05 -27.80
N CYS A 218 17.58 -20.72 -27.70
CA CYS A 218 16.46 -19.84 -28.04
C CYS A 218 16.94 -18.58 -28.77
N GLY A 219 16.04 -17.97 -29.53
CA GLY A 219 16.34 -16.70 -30.20
C GLY A 219 16.42 -15.53 -29.22
N PRO A 220 16.87 -14.36 -29.69
CA PRO A 220 16.85 -13.14 -28.89
C PRO A 220 15.46 -12.88 -28.31
N HIS A 221 15.38 -12.58 -27.01
CA HIS A 221 14.13 -12.32 -26.32
C HIS A 221 14.33 -11.34 -25.16
N SER A 222 13.22 -10.75 -24.73
CA SER A 222 13.17 -9.88 -23.56
C SER A 222 12.51 -10.63 -22.41
N HIS A 223 13.06 -10.47 -21.21
CA HIS A 223 12.44 -10.92 -19.97
C HIS A 223 11.50 -9.88 -19.36
N GLN A 224 11.29 -8.74 -20.05
CA GLN A 224 10.29 -7.77 -19.64
C GLN A 224 8.90 -8.43 -19.69
N PRO A 225 8.20 -8.60 -18.55
CA PRO A 225 6.89 -9.26 -18.54
C PRO A 225 5.93 -8.55 -19.48
N THR A 226 5.15 -9.23 -20.32
CA THR A 226 4.20 -8.49 -21.17
C THR A 226 3.05 -7.90 -20.34
N ALA A 227 2.30 -6.95 -20.91
CA ALA A 227 1.08 -6.46 -20.27
C ALA A 227 0.06 -7.60 -20.04
N ASN A 228 0.05 -8.62 -20.89
CA ASN A 228 -0.85 -9.76 -20.72
C ASN A 228 -0.42 -10.68 -19.56
N ALA A 229 0.89 -10.94 -19.42
CA ALA A 229 1.42 -11.68 -18.28
C ALA A 229 1.04 -10.99 -16.95
N VAL A 230 1.24 -9.67 -16.87
CA VAL A 230 0.85 -8.87 -15.69
C VAL A 230 -0.67 -8.93 -15.46
N ASN A 231 -1.48 -8.78 -16.50
CA ASN A 231 -2.94 -8.81 -16.38
C ASN A 231 -3.48 -10.16 -15.82
N LEU A 232 -2.81 -11.27 -16.11
CA LEU A 232 -3.19 -12.58 -15.55
C LEU A 232 -3.02 -12.60 -14.03
N VAL A 233 -1.89 -12.07 -13.52
CA VAL A 233 -1.61 -12.00 -12.08
C VAL A 233 -2.54 -11.01 -11.39
N THR A 234 -2.69 -9.80 -11.94
CA THR A 234 -3.57 -8.79 -11.34
C THR A 234 -5.03 -9.25 -11.30
N SER A 235 -5.48 -10.00 -12.31
CA SER A 235 -6.81 -10.61 -12.31
C SER A 235 -6.98 -11.69 -11.24
N ALA A 236 -5.93 -12.49 -10.98
CA ALA A 236 -5.95 -13.51 -9.93
C ALA A 236 -6.07 -12.88 -8.53
N PHE A 237 -5.27 -11.86 -8.23
CA PHE A 237 -5.35 -11.12 -6.95
C PHE A 237 -6.68 -10.38 -6.79
N ALA A 238 -7.22 -9.78 -7.85
CA ALA A 238 -8.54 -9.16 -7.82
C ALA A 238 -9.68 -10.16 -7.60
N ALA A 239 -9.50 -11.42 -8.00
CA ALA A 239 -10.45 -12.52 -7.76
C ALA A 239 -10.19 -13.30 -6.46
N GLY A 240 -9.13 -12.94 -5.72
CA GLY A 240 -8.77 -13.53 -4.43
C GLY A 240 -9.86 -13.36 -3.38
N THR A 241 -9.73 -14.09 -2.27
CA THR A 241 -10.71 -14.03 -1.18
C THR A 241 -10.33 -13.00 -0.09
N GLY A 242 -11.24 -12.78 0.85
CA GLY A 242 -11.13 -11.73 1.87
C GLY A 242 -11.92 -10.47 1.47
N THR A 243 -12.36 -9.74 2.49
CA THR A 243 -13.19 -8.54 2.35
C THR A 243 -12.39 -7.34 2.82
N ASN A 244 -12.42 -6.27 2.04
CA ASN A 244 -11.77 -5.01 2.36
C ASN A 244 -12.71 -4.10 3.17
N PRO A 245 -12.18 -3.13 3.92
CA PRO A 245 -12.99 -2.12 4.60
C PRO A 245 -13.99 -1.39 3.70
N ASP A 246 -13.64 -1.15 2.43
CA ASP A 246 -14.53 -0.53 1.43
C ASP A 246 -15.68 -1.43 0.94
N GLY A 247 -15.70 -2.70 1.39
CA GLY A 247 -16.69 -3.71 1.03
C GLY A 247 -16.39 -4.48 -0.26
N THR A 248 -15.28 -4.18 -0.95
CA THR A 248 -14.80 -4.96 -2.08
C THR A 248 -14.11 -6.25 -1.62
N ALA A 249 -13.85 -7.15 -2.56
CA ALA A 249 -13.07 -8.37 -2.32
C ALA A 249 -11.77 -8.34 -3.14
N GLY A 250 -10.87 -9.26 -2.81
CA GLY A 250 -9.57 -9.38 -3.47
C GLY A 250 -8.60 -8.27 -3.09
N ILE A 251 -7.47 -8.26 -3.77
CA ILE A 251 -6.33 -7.35 -3.55
C ILE A 251 -6.04 -6.63 -4.85
N ASN A 252 -5.72 -5.34 -4.77
CA ASN A 252 -5.30 -4.56 -5.93
C ASN A 252 -3.79 -4.70 -6.13
N LEU A 253 -3.39 -5.45 -7.16
CA LEU A 253 -1.98 -5.58 -7.52
C LEU A 253 -1.59 -4.50 -8.55
N ILE A 254 -0.67 -3.63 -8.15
CA ILE A 254 -0.13 -2.54 -8.96
C ILE A 254 1.28 -2.92 -9.42
N VAL A 255 1.53 -2.91 -10.72
CA VAL A 255 2.83 -3.35 -11.26
C VAL A 255 3.47 -2.24 -12.08
N ASP A 256 4.67 -1.83 -11.69
CA ASP A 256 5.56 -0.99 -12.47
C ASP A 256 6.57 -1.87 -13.23
N ARG A 257 6.52 -1.80 -14.54
CA ARG A 257 7.38 -2.54 -15.48
C ARG A 257 8.01 -1.59 -16.50
N GLY A 258 8.18 -0.32 -16.14
CA GLY A 258 8.69 0.71 -17.04
C GLY A 258 7.69 1.12 -18.14
N GLN A 259 6.38 1.03 -17.89
CA GLN A 259 5.35 1.38 -18.88
C GLN A 259 5.14 2.90 -19.04
N GLY A 260 5.77 3.72 -18.20
CA GLY A 260 5.74 5.19 -18.25
C GLY A 260 4.56 5.83 -17.51
N GLY A 261 4.48 7.16 -17.57
CA GLY A 261 3.52 7.93 -16.78
C GLY A 261 3.98 8.06 -15.34
N LEU A 262 3.18 7.58 -14.39
CA LEU A 262 3.55 7.49 -12.97
C LEU A 262 4.44 6.27 -12.68
N PHE A 263 4.41 5.27 -13.57
CA PHE A 263 5.19 4.04 -13.52
C PHE A 263 6.55 4.28 -14.16
N THR A 264 7.46 4.82 -13.35
CA THR A 264 8.79 5.31 -13.75
C THR A 264 9.94 4.47 -13.20
N GLY A 265 9.65 3.42 -12.44
CA GLY A 265 10.60 2.36 -12.13
C GLY A 265 10.57 1.31 -13.24
N GLY A 266 11.17 0.14 -12.97
CA GLY A 266 11.25 -0.96 -13.91
C GLY A 266 12.18 -0.64 -15.09
N ASN A 267 13.36 -1.22 -15.07
CA ASN A 267 14.46 -0.87 -15.96
C ASN A 267 14.99 -2.08 -16.74
N LEU A 268 15.46 -1.81 -17.96
CA LEU A 268 16.34 -2.75 -18.65
C LEU A 268 17.71 -2.73 -17.96
N VAL A 269 18.07 -3.84 -17.34
CA VAL A 269 19.37 -4.05 -16.72
C VAL A 269 20.39 -4.37 -17.82
N ALA A 270 21.46 -3.59 -17.87
CA ALA A 270 22.52 -3.76 -18.85
C ALA A 270 23.47 -4.88 -18.43
N ASP A 271 23.18 -6.09 -18.89
CA ASP A 271 24.09 -7.23 -18.81
C ASP A 271 24.10 -7.97 -20.16
N ALA A 272 25.24 -8.53 -20.53
CA ALA A 272 25.43 -9.14 -21.84
C ALA A 272 24.77 -10.51 -21.97
N ASP A 273 24.76 -11.34 -20.91
CA ASP A 273 24.18 -12.70 -20.92
C ASP A 273 22.86 -12.80 -20.14
N GLY A 274 22.50 -11.77 -19.38
CA GLY A 274 21.29 -11.76 -18.58
C GLY A 274 21.34 -12.76 -17.43
N VAL A 275 22.52 -13.27 -17.07
CA VAL A 275 22.72 -14.23 -15.99
C VAL A 275 23.34 -13.50 -14.80
N ILE A 276 22.63 -13.51 -13.67
CA ILE A 276 23.19 -13.01 -12.41
C ILE A 276 23.88 -14.14 -11.64
N ALA A 277 24.91 -13.81 -10.86
CA ALA A 277 25.58 -14.73 -9.97
C ALA A 277 24.90 -14.77 -8.58
N GLY A 278 24.17 -15.85 -8.31
CA GLY A 278 23.50 -16.06 -7.04
C GLY A 278 22.05 -15.57 -7.06
N GLY A 279 21.37 -15.74 -5.92
CA GLY A 279 19.96 -15.47 -5.75
C GLY A 279 19.62 -14.05 -5.35
N VAL A 280 18.45 -13.89 -4.72
CA VAL A 280 17.99 -12.62 -4.12
C VAL A 280 18.95 -12.08 -3.05
N ASP A 281 19.71 -12.95 -2.37
CA ASP A 281 20.76 -12.58 -1.42
C ASP A 281 22.15 -12.35 -2.08
N GLY A 282 22.22 -12.54 -3.40
CA GLY A 282 23.44 -12.44 -4.18
C GLY A 282 23.90 -11.01 -4.36
N ALA A 283 25.22 -10.81 -4.44
CA ALA A 283 25.82 -9.50 -4.63
C ALA A 283 25.37 -8.82 -5.94
N ASP A 284 25.10 -9.61 -6.99
CA ASP A 284 24.60 -9.10 -8.26
C ASP A 284 23.17 -8.56 -8.12
N PHE A 285 22.27 -9.34 -7.51
CA PHE A 285 20.90 -8.91 -7.25
C PHE A 285 20.86 -7.63 -6.41
N LEU A 286 21.57 -7.62 -5.27
CA LEU A 286 21.64 -6.46 -4.38
C LEU A 286 22.25 -5.23 -5.06
N GLY A 287 23.28 -5.43 -5.89
CA GLY A 287 23.91 -4.37 -6.67
C GLY A 287 22.97 -3.77 -7.73
N ILE A 288 22.16 -4.61 -8.38
CA ILE A 288 21.16 -4.18 -9.36
C ILE A 288 20.00 -3.47 -8.66
N LYS A 289 19.43 -4.01 -7.58
CA LYS A 289 18.39 -3.34 -6.76
C LYS A 289 18.90 -1.97 -6.32
N GLY A 290 20.09 -1.89 -5.71
CA GLY A 290 20.66 -0.62 -5.28
C GLY A 290 20.94 0.41 -6.38
N ALA A 291 21.05 -0.01 -7.65
CA ALA A 291 21.25 0.87 -8.79
C ALA A 291 19.94 1.33 -9.47
N ASN A 292 18.88 0.53 -9.38
CA ASN A 292 17.65 0.72 -10.15
C ASN A 292 16.40 0.95 -9.30
N PHE A 293 16.38 0.50 -8.05
CA PHE A 293 15.28 0.67 -7.12
C PHE A 293 15.45 1.96 -6.30
N SER A 294 14.44 2.83 -6.37
CA SER A 294 14.48 4.11 -5.67
C SER A 294 14.23 3.92 -4.17
N ALA A 295 15.02 4.56 -3.33
CA ALA A 295 14.80 4.59 -1.88
C ALA A 295 13.42 5.16 -1.45
N GLN A 296 12.67 5.80 -2.36
CA GLN A 296 11.30 6.25 -2.11
C GLN A 296 10.25 5.12 -2.21
N ARG A 297 10.64 3.96 -2.75
CA ARG A 297 9.80 2.78 -2.99
C ARG A 297 9.98 1.68 -1.95
N GLU A 298 11.11 1.72 -1.24
CA GLU A 298 11.35 0.93 -0.03
C GLU A 298 10.18 1.09 0.94
N GLY A 299 9.69 0.00 1.50
CA GLY A 299 8.50 0.01 2.36
C GLY A 299 7.15 -0.04 1.62
N TYR A 300 7.14 0.02 0.28
CA TYR A 300 5.90 -0.01 -0.50
C TYR A 300 5.88 -1.02 -1.65
N PHE A 301 7.02 -1.24 -2.32
CA PHE A 301 7.11 -2.13 -3.48
C PHE A 301 7.90 -3.40 -3.14
N HIS A 302 7.42 -4.54 -3.61
CA HIS A 302 8.28 -5.70 -3.79
C HIS A 302 9.11 -5.51 -5.07
N TYR A 303 10.40 -5.79 -5.00
CA TYR A 303 11.32 -5.70 -6.12
C TYR A 303 11.48 -7.06 -6.80
N VAL A 304 11.15 -7.08 -8.09
CA VAL A 304 11.22 -8.26 -8.95
C VAL A 304 12.33 -8.06 -9.95
N LEU A 305 13.27 -9.01 -9.99
CA LEU A 305 14.27 -9.08 -11.04
C LEU A 305 13.96 -10.21 -11.99
N ASN A 306 13.96 -9.92 -13.29
CA ASN A 306 13.67 -10.89 -14.35
C ASN A 306 14.93 -11.22 -15.17
N PRO A 307 15.92 -11.95 -14.61
CA PRO A 307 17.09 -12.40 -15.34
C PRO A 307 16.76 -13.57 -16.25
N HIS A 308 17.67 -13.85 -17.16
CA HIS A 308 17.67 -15.10 -17.91
C HIS A 308 17.85 -16.30 -16.99
N ARG A 309 18.79 -16.21 -16.03
CA ARG A 309 19.06 -17.18 -14.95
C ARG A 309 19.71 -16.49 -13.73
N TYR A 310 19.54 -17.07 -12.54
CA TYR A 310 20.24 -16.64 -11.32
C TYR A 310 21.44 -17.52 -10.91
N ASN A 311 22.02 -18.16 -11.92
CA ASN A 311 23.39 -18.66 -12.03
C ASN A 311 23.47 -19.44 -13.36
N THR A 312 24.67 -19.70 -13.86
CA THR A 312 24.85 -20.33 -15.19
C THR A 312 24.14 -21.68 -15.37
N ASN A 313 23.90 -22.42 -14.30
CA ASN A 313 23.30 -23.76 -14.35
C ASN A 313 21.88 -23.82 -13.74
N SER A 314 21.31 -22.69 -13.34
CA SER A 314 19.97 -22.69 -12.75
C SER A 314 18.97 -23.08 -13.81
N THR A 315 18.18 -24.10 -13.50
CA THR A 315 17.02 -24.52 -14.28
C THR A 315 15.72 -24.10 -13.61
N SER A 316 15.81 -23.41 -12.47
CA SER A 316 14.67 -23.02 -11.65
C SER A 316 13.88 -21.88 -12.27
N SER A 317 12.55 -21.88 -12.09
CA SER A 317 11.71 -20.81 -12.62
C SER A 317 11.90 -19.49 -11.89
N GLY A 318 12.31 -19.51 -10.63
CA GLY A 318 12.44 -18.33 -9.79
C GLY A 318 13.06 -18.63 -8.43
N GLN A 319 13.13 -17.59 -7.61
CA GLN A 319 13.59 -17.66 -6.23
C GLN A 319 13.04 -16.45 -5.48
N ALA A 320 12.64 -16.62 -4.23
CA ALA A 320 12.13 -15.54 -3.41
C ALA A 320 12.56 -15.66 -1.96
N GLU A 321 12.49 -14.53 -1.26
CA GLU A 321 12.45 -14.51 0.19
C GLU A 321 11.09 -15.03 0.70
N ILE A 322 11.10 -15.80 1.79
CA ILE A 322 9.92 -16.03 2.61
C ILE A 322 9.68 -14.80 3.48
N GLN A 323 8.48 -14.24 3.41
CA GLN A 323 8.11 -13.05 4.17
C GLN A 323 9.13 -11.93 3.95
N GLY A 324 9.15 -11.40 2.73
CA GLY A 324 10.12 -10.41 2.28
C GLY A 324 9.58 -9.59 1.12
N ASP A 325 10.45 -8.82 0.50
CA ASP A 325 10.13 -7.90 -0.60
C ASP A 325 10.89 -8.20 -1.89
N ASP A 326 11.79 -9.18 -1.89
CA ASP A 326 12.64 -9.52 -3.03
C ASP A 326 12.29 -10.87 -3.68
N LEU A 327 12.22 -10.87 -5.02
CA LEU A 327 12.00 -12.07 -5.82
C LEU A 327 12.66 -12.03 -7.20
N ILE A 328 12.92 -13.22 -7.76
CA ILE A 328 13.50 -13.47 -9.08
C ILE A 328 12.54 -14.29 -9.94
N VAL A 329 12.38 -13.89 -11.20
CA VAL A 329 11.68 -14.65 -12.25
C VAL A 329 12.67 -15.02 -13.36
N SER A 330 13.06 -16.29 -13.46
CA SER A 330 14.16 -16.76 -14.33
C SER A 330 13.77 -17.95 -15.22
N LEU A 331 12.96 -17.69 -16.24
CA LEU A 331 12.38 -18.76 -17.06
C LEU A 331 13.25 -19.22 -18.23
N TYR A 332 14.48 -18.72 -18.37
CA TYR A 332 15.34 -19.02 -19.52
C TYR A 332 14.57 -18.86 -20.85
N CYS A 333 14.43 -19.90 -21.67
CA CYS A 333 13.68 -19.86 -22.93
C CYS A 333 12.15 -20.04 -22.78
N TYR A 334 11.63 -20.27 -21.57
CA TYR A 334 10.23 -20.61 -21.30
C TYR A 334 9.35 -19.39 -20.95
N GLY A 335 9.71 -18.20 -21.46
CA GLY A 335 9.06 -16.92 -21.17
C GLY A 335 7.68 -16.69 -21.81
N SER A 336 6.80 -17.70 -21.85
CA SER A 336 5.40 -17.48 -22.25
C SER A 336 4.65 -16.67 -21.19
N ASP A 337 3.63 -15.90 -21.58
CA ASP A 337 2.82 -15.12 -20.62
C ASP A 337 2.27 -15.98 -19.48
N ALA A 338 1.89 -17.23 -19.78
CA ALA A 338 1.40 -18.18 -18.79
C ALA A 338 2.50 -18.51 -17.77
N ASN A 339 3.70 -18.89 -18.22
CA ASN A 339 4.79 -19.25 -17.31
C ASN A 339 5.26 -18.05 -16.51
N VAL A 340 5.44 -16.89 -17.16
CA VAL A 340 5.86 -15.64 -16.50
C VAL A 340 4.87 -15.24 -15.41
N SER A 341 3.57 -15.20 -15.73
CA SER A 341 2.54 -14.85 -14.75
C SER A 341 2.47 -15.84 -13.58
N LYS A 342 2.61 -17.14 -13.85
CA LYS A 342 2.58 -18.19 -12.83
C LYS A 342 3.78 -18.09 -11.91
N THR A 343 4.98 -17.89 -12.44
CA THR A 343 6.17 -17.66 -11.63
C THR A 343 6.03 -16.37 -10.81
N ILE A 344 5.62 -15.24 -11.41
CA ILE A 344 5.41 -13.99 -10.64
C ILE A 344 4.48 -14.24 -9.45
N MET A 345 3.34 -14.89 -9.67
CA MET A 345 2.42 -15.19 -8.57
C MET A 345 3.04 -16.15 -7.55
N HIS A 346 3.71 -17.22 -7.96
CA HIS A 346 4.36 -18.17 -7.06
C HIS A 346 5.38 -17.49 -6.14
N GLU A 347 6.32 -16.76 -6.73
CA GLU A 347 7.39 -16.10 -5.98
C GLU A 347 6.85 -14.98 -5.07
N LEU A 348 5.84 -14.24 -5.54
CA LEU A 348 5.14 -13.28 -4.67
C LEU A 348 4.44 -13.99 -3.51
N GLY A 349 3.94 -15.21 -3.70
CA GLY A 349 3.38 -16.02 -2.62
C GLY A 349 4.39 -16.27 -1.49
N HIS A 350 5.66 -16.52 -1.80
CA HIS A 350 6.73 -16.62 -0.80
C HIS A 350 6.95 -15.31 -0.05
N ASN A 351 7.02 -14.19 -0.76
CA ASN A 351 7.08 -12.86 -0.14
C ASN A 351 5.89 -12.60 0.80
N LEU A 352 4.72 -13.17 0.49
CA LEU A 352 3.50 -13.11 1.32
C LEU A 352 3.39 -14.24 2.35
N ASN A 353 4.51 -14.92 2.66
CA ASN A 353 4.67 -15.96 3.67
C ASN A 353 3.95 -17.29 3.38
N LEU A 354 3.75 -17.62 2.10
CA LEU A 354 3.31 -18.95 1.69
C LEU A 354 4.50 -19.87 1.44
N ARG A 355 4.28 -21.16 1.69
CA ARG A 355 5.20 -22.27 1.35
C ARG A 355 4.53 -23.20 0.36
N HIS A 356 5.28 -24.15 -0.20
CA HIS A 356 4.77 -25.04 -1.25
C HIS A 356 3.61 -25.95 -0.85
N GLY A 357 3.41 -26.15 0.45
CA GLY A 357 2.27 -26.86 1.04
C GLY A 357 1.31 -25.95 1.81
N GLY A 358 1.37 -24.63 1.60
CA GLY A 358 0.62 -23.60 2.31
C GLY A 358 1.44 -23.04 3.46
N ASN A 359 1.43 -23.72 4.60
CA ASN A 359 2.19 -23.34 5.79
C ASN A 359 3.36 -24.31 6.10
N VAL A 360 3.66 -25.22 5.18
CA VAL A 360 4.71 -26.24 5.27
C VAL A 360 5.36 -26.43 3.90
N ASP A 361 6.55 -27.02 3.85
CA ASP A 361 7.29 -27.23 2.59
C ASP A 361 6.82 -28.46 1.80
N THR A 362 5.93 -29.27 2.36
CA THR A 362 5.42 -30.49 1.71
C THR A 362 4.72 -30.15 0.40
N ASN A 363 5.29 -30.60 -0.70
CA ASN A 363 4.83 -30.31 -2.07
C ASN A 363 4.03 -31.49 -2.67
N TYR A 364 3.50 -31.32 -3.88
CA TYR A 364 2.76 -32.33 -4.64
C TYR A 364 1.55 -32.91 -3.91
N LYS A 365 0.90 -32.09 -3.07
CA LYS A 365 -0.29 -32.46 -2.31
C LYS A 365 -1.55 -32.32 -3.19
N PRO A 366 -2.23 -33.40 -3.60
CA PRO A 366 -3.37 -33.28 -4.52
C PRO A 366 -4.52 -32.43 -3.96
N ASN A 367 -4.70 -32.41 -2.63
CA ASN A 367 -5.72 -31.61 -1.98
C ASN A 367 -5.32 -30.16 -1.68
N TYR A 368 -4.04 -29.79 -1.82
CA TYR A 368 -3.60 -28.40 -1.69
C TYR A 368 -3.61 -27.73 -3.06
N ASN A 369 -4.79 -27.23 -3.45
CA ASN A 369 -5.06 -26.71 -4.78
C ASN A 369 -4.62 -25.24 -4.90
N SER A 370 -3.31 -25.05 -4.99
CA SER A 370 -2.66 -23.73 -5.00
C SER A 370 -1.53 -23.70 -6.01
N LEU A 371 -1.32 -22.55 -6.64
CA LEU A 371 -0.17 -22.31 -7.50
C LEU A 371 1.18 -22.45 -6.77
N MET A 372 1.20 -22.37 -5.44
CA MET A 372 2.38 -22.67 -4.60
C MET A 372 2.79 -24.14 -4.65
N ASN A 373 1.91 -25.04 -5.05
CA ASN A 373 2.20 -26.46 -5.20
C ASN A 373 2.71 -26.73 -6.62
N TYR A 374 3.85 -27.39 -6.76
CA TYR A 374 4.47 -27.71 -8.05
C TYR A 374 3.56 -28.52 -8.97
N GLN A 375 2.65 -29.32 -8.41
CA GLN A 375 1.62 -30.01 -9.17
C GLN A 375 0.73 -29.07 -10.00
N TYR A 376 0.56 -27.83 -9.54
CA TYR A 376 -0.35 -26.83 -10.10
C TYR A 376 0.34 -25.57 -10.60
N GLN A 377 1.65 -25.37 -10.34
CA GLN A 377 2.36 -24.14 -10.68
C GLN A 377 2.23 -23.79 -12.17
N PHE A 378 2.63 -24.68 -13.09
CA PHE A 378 2.51 -24.45 -14.53
C PHE A 378 1.23 -24.99 -15.19
N PRO A 379 0.65 -26.11 -14.75
CA PRO A 379 -0.65 -26.53 -15.27
C PRO A 379 -1.81 -25.62 -14.85
N GLY A 380 -1.68 -24.88 -13.74
CA GLY A 380 -2.76 -24.12 -13.09
C GLY A 380 -3.51 -24.96 -12.05
N VAL A 381 -4.36 -24.32 -11.24
CA VAL A 381 -5.15 -25.03 -10.22
C VAL A 381 -6.12 -26.05 -10.83
N ASP A 382 -6.42 -27.13 -10.11
CA ASP A 382 -7.43 -28.11 -10.49
C ASP A 382 -8.84 -27.49 -10.43
N THR A 383 -9.62 -27.61 -11.51
CA THR A 383 -10.99 -27.08 -11.63
C THR A 383 -12.09 -28.15 -11.65
N ASN A 384 -11.72 -29.43 -11.71
CA ASN A 384 -12.65 -30.55 -11.89
C ASN A 384 -12.40 -31.71 -10.91
N CYS A 385 -11.52 -31.53 -9.92
CA CYS A 385 -11.26 -32.45 -8.82
C CYS A 385 -10.66 -33.79 -9.25
N ASP A 386 -9.96 -33.82 -10.40
CA ASP A 386 -9.27 -35.00 -10.91
C ASP A 386 -7.79 -35.09 -10.48
N ALA A 387 -7.36 -34.19 -9.58
CA ALA A 387 -5.98 -34.05 -9.12
C ALA A 387 -4.98 -33.70 -10.25
N ALA A 388 -5.45 -33.21 -11.40
CA ALA A 388 -4.61 -32.68 -12.45
C ALA A 388 -4.84 -31.17 -12.59
N GLY A 389 -3.76 -30.41 -12.69
CA GLY A 389 -3.86 -28.98 -12.94
C GLY A 389 -4.36 -28.71 -14.36
N ASN A 390 -5.40 -27.89 -14.46
CA ASN A 390 -6.07 -27.59 -15.73
C ASN A 390 -6.73 -26.19 -15.75
N GLY A 391 -6.45 -25.39 -14.73
CA GLY A 391 -7.13 -24.13 -14.46
C GLY A 391 -6.27 -22.90 -14.65
N VAL A 392 -6.68 -21.85 -13.94
CA VAL A 392 -6.07 -20.51 -13.98
C VAL A 392 -5.07 -20.34 -12.84
N LEU A 393 -4.51 -19.13 -12.72
CA LEU A 393 -3.70 -18.72 -11.59
C LEU A 393 -4.61 -18.52 -10.38
N ASP A 394 -4.36 -19.23 -9.29
CA ASP A 394 -5.09 -19.06 -8.03
C ASP A 394 -4.33 -19.67 -6.85
N TYR A 395 -4.60 -19.18 -5.65
CA TYR A 395 -4.18 -19.85 -4.42
C TYR A 395 -5.30 -20.69 -3.81
N SER A 396 -4.94 -21.57 -2.87
CA SER A 396 -5.92 -22.42 -2.22
C SER A 396 -6.86 -21.61 -1.32
N ARG A 397 -8.11 -22.05 -1.26
CA ARG A 397 -9.16 -21.53 -0.35
C ARG A 397 -9.33 -22.40 0.89
N GLY A 398 -8.51 -23.45 1.06
CA GLY A 398 -8.56 -24.34 2.22
C GLY A 398 -9.86 -25.13 2.34
N THR A 399 -10.50 -25.46 1.22
CA THR A 399 -11.81 -26.13 1.19
C THR A 399 -11.72 -27.64 1.07
N ASN A 400 -10.58 -28.19 0.66
CA ASN A 400 -10.45 -29.61 0.39
C ASN A 400 -10.18 -30.41 1.68
N ALA A 401 -10.72 -31.62 1.73
CA ALA A 401 -10.56 -32.49 2.89
C ALA A 401 -9.11 -33.01 3.02
N ALA A 402 -8.71 -33.38 4.23
CA ALA A 402 -7.43 -34.05 4.46
C ALA A 402 -7.41 -35.43 3.80
N LEU A 403 -6.29 -35.78 3.18
CA LEU A 403 -6.04 -37.07 2.55
C LEU A 403 -5.07 -37.87 3.41
N ASN A 404 -5.53 -38.98 4.00
CA ASN A 404 -4.70 -39.88 4.78
C ASN A 404 -4.16 -40.99 3.89
N GLU A 405 -2.86 -40.94 3.57
CA GLU A 405 -2.19 -41.86 2.64
C GLU A 405 -2.15 -43.31 3.13
N ASN A 406 -2.46 -43.57 4.41
CA ASN A 406 -2.62 -44.91 4.95
C ASN A 406 -4.05 -45.46 4.78
N ALA A 407 -5.02 -44.61 4.43
CA ALA A 407 -6.44 -44.95 4.38
C ALA A 407 -7.23 -44.03 3.42
N LEU A 408 -6.78 -43.89 2.18
CA LEU A 408 -7.42 -43.08 1.15
C LEU A 408 -8.73 -43.73 0.69
N ILE A 409 -9.77 -42.92 0.47
CA ILE A 409 -11.07 -43.38 -0.04
C ILE A 409 -11.19 -42.94 -1.49
N GLU A 410 -11.06 -43.90 -2.42
CA GLU A 410 -11.06 -43.64 -3.86
C GLU A 410 -12.37 -43.02 -4.35
N ALA A 411 -13.50 -43.45 -3.80
CA ALA A 411 -14.82 -42.89 -4.14
C ALA A 411 -14.97 -41.39 -3.78
N ASN A 412 -14.17 -40.88 -2.84
CA ASN A 412 -14.19 -39.48 -2.45
C ASN A 412 -13.29 -38.62 -3.34
N GLY A 413 -12.17 -39.16 -3.83
CA GLY A 413 -11.11 -38.38 -4.49
C GLY A 413 -10.69 -37.15 -3.67
N VAL A 414 -10.39 -36.04 -4.36
CA VAL A 414 -9.92 -34.79 -3.71
C VAL A 414 -11.08 -34.01 -3.07
N CYS A 415 -12.21 -33.88 -3.78
CA CYS A 415 -13.31 -32.98 -3.40
C CYS A 415 -14.62 -33.67 -2.98
N GLY A 416 -14.65 -34.99 -2.85
CA GLY A 416 -15.84 -35.76 -2.42
C GLY A 416 -16.85 -36.11 -3.53
N GLY A 417 -16.51 -35.91 -4.81
CA GLY A 417 -17.45 -36.12 -5.94
C GLY A 417 -16.85 -36.67 -7.23
N VAL A 418 -15.53 -36.82 -7.29
CA VAL A 418 -14.82 -37.39 -8.45
C VAL A 418 -13.92 -38.49 -7.91
N ALA A 419 -14.18 -39.73 -8.33
CA ALA A 419 -13.43 -40.86 -7.82
C ALA A 419 -12.04 -40.93 -8.47
N LEU A 420 -11.03 -41.27 -7.67
CA LEU A 420 -9.64 -41.40 -8.11
C LEU A 420 -9.08 -42.74 -7.66
N ASP A 421 -8.51 -43.49 -8.61
CA ASP A 421 -7.74 -44.72 -8.34
C ASP A 421 -6.39 -44.31 -7.74
N TRP A 422 -6.33 -44.27 -6.41
CA TRP A 422 -5.19 -43.73 -5.68
C TRP A 422 -3.99 -44.67 -5.69
N ASN A 423 -4.23 -45.97 -5.77
CA ASN A 423 -3.16 -46.98 -5.75
C ASN A 423 -2.72 -47.42 -7.17
N GLY A 424 -3.39 -46.95 -8.21
CA GLY A 424 -3.05 -47.19 -9.61
C GLY A 424 -3.29 -48.62 -10.07
N ASN A 425 -4.19 -49.37 -9.42
CA ASN A 425 -4.46 -50.77 -9.76
C ASN A 425 -5.49 -50.96 -10.89
N ALA A 426 -5.97 -49.87 -11.48
CA ALA A 426 -6.99 -49.77 -12.52
C ALA A 426 -8.41 -50.18 -12.08
N LEU A 427 -8.69 -50.22 -10.78
CA LEU A 427 -10.00 -50.50 -10.18
C LEU A 427 -10.31 -49.44 -9.11
N LEU A 428 -11.60 -49.15 -8.93
CA LEU A 428 -12.06 -48.37 -7.78
C LEU A 428 -12.35 -49.31 -6.61
N ASP A 429 -11.52 -49.26 -5.60
CA ASP A 429 -11.62 -49.98 -4.34
C ASP A 429 -12.77 -49.43 -3.47
N ALA A 430 -13.65 -50.32 -3.01
CA ALA A 430 -14.77 -49.96 -2.14
C ALA A 430 -14.34 -49.66 -0.68
N GLY A 431 -13.12 -50.06 -0.32
CA GLY A 431 -12.51 -49.86 1.00
C GLY A 431 -11.30 -48.92 0.92
N PRO A 432 -10.74 -48.53 2.08
CA PRO A 432 -9.57 -47.67 2.11
C PRO A 432 -8.35 -48.34 1.49
N VAL A 433 -7.56 -47.56 0.75
CA VAL A 433 -6.28 -47.98 0.15
C VAL A 433 -5.12 -47.19 0.75
N ALA A 434 -3.94 -47.78 0.77
CA ALA A 434 -2.71 -47.11 1.17
C ALA A 434 -1.87 -46.81 -0.07
N ALA A 435 -1.60 -45.54 -0.33
CA ALA A 435 -0.81 -45.10 -1.46
C ALA A 435 -0.15 -43.76 -1.14
N ASN A 436 1.10 -43.59 -1.56
CA ASN A 436 1.79 -42.30 -1.50
C ASN A 436 1.36 -41.47 -2.72
N ILE A 437 0.54 -40.45 -2.48
CA ILE A 437 -0.06 -39.62 -3.52
C ILE A 437 0.70 -38.31 -3.74
N ASN A 438 1.74 -38.03 -2.95
CA ASN A 438 2.73 -36.98 -3.18
C ASN A 438 4.14 -37.57 -3.43
N SER A 439 4.22 -38.73 -4.10
CA SER A 439 5.46 -39.51 -4.23
C SER A 439 6.59 -38.84 -5.02
N ALA A 440 6.29 -37.74 -5.71
CA ALA A 440 7.29 -36.86 -6.31
C ALA A 440 8.09 -36.06 -5.26
N TYR A 441 7.51 -35.84 -4.07
CA TYR A 441 8.14 -35.12 -2.96
C TYR A 441 8.92 -36.07 -2.03
N ASP A 442 8.29 -37.18 -1.59
CA ASP A 442 8.92 -38.11 -0.65
C ASP A 442 8.45 -39.57 -0.82
N ALA A 443 8.91 -40.46 0.07
CA ALA A 443 8.58 -41.89 0.07
C ALA A 443 7.76 -42.34 1.30
N VAL A 444 7.13 -41.43 2.04
CA VAL A 444 6.48 -41.67 3.34
C VAL A 444 4.96 -41.49 3.21
N LEU A 445 4.19 -42.36 3.87
CA LEU A 445 2.73 -42.18 3.97
C LEU A 445 2.40 -41.27 5.16
N THR A 446 1.76 -40.14 4.86
CA THR A 446 1.41 -39.09 5.82
C THR A 446 -0.08 -38.71 5.71
N VAL A 447 -0.46 -37.63 6.39
CA VAL A 447 -1.77 -37.00 6.21
C VAL A 447 -1.53 -35.65 5.55
N LEU A 448 -1.98 -35.51 4.31
CA LEU A 448 -1.86 -34.28 3.54
C LEU A 448 -3.09 -33.41 3.83
N THR A 449 -2.88 -32.15 4.19
CA THR A 449 -3.96 -31.20 4.54
C THR A 449 -3.95 -30.02 3.59
N ASP A 450 -5.13 -29.57 3.15
CA ASP A 450 -5.25 -28.28 2.47
C ASP A 450 -4.94 -27.11 3.43
N TRP A 451 -4.68 -25.93 2.88
CA TRP A 451 -4.43 -24.69 3.62
C TRP A 451 -5.10 -23.53 2.89
N ASN A 452 -5.73 -22.61 3.62
CA ASN A 452 -6.34 -21.43 3.00
C ASN A 452 -5.27 -20.35 2.84
N ASP A 453 -4.60 -20.33 1.70
CA ASP A 453 -3.57 -19.36 1.38
C ASP A 453 -4.12 -17.93 1.40
N TRP A 454 -5.24 -17.69 0.71
CA TRP A 454 -5.82 -16.35 0.59
C TRP A 454 -6.15 -15.71 1.95
N ALA A 455 -6.58 -16.52 2.92
CA ALA A 455 -6.88 -16.04 4.27
C ALA A 455 -5.64 -15.89 5.16
N ASN A 456 -4.45 -16.33 4.71
CA ASN A 456 -3.22 -16.34 5.48
C ASN A 456 -2.05 -15.63 4.77
N LEU A 457 -2.33 -14.84 3.73
CA LEU A 457 -1.34 -13.94 3.16
C LEU A 457 -0.89 -12.92 4.21
N THR A 458 0.42 -12.70 4.31
CA THR A 458 0.98 -11.63 5.15
C THR A 458 1.26 -10.42 4.28
N LEU A 459 0.43 -9.39 4.37
CA LEU A 459 0.58 -8.16 3.56
C LEU A 459 1.42 -7.08 4.25
N SER A 460 1.40 -7.05 5.59
CA SER A 460 2.14 -6.09 6.42
C SER A 460 3.69 -6.18 6.35
N ALA A 461 4.23 -7.04 5.47
CA ALA A 461 5.63 -7.45 5.42
C ALA A 461 6.59 -6.51 4.66
N VAL A 462 6.14 -5.37 4.13
CA VAL A 462 7.04 -4.49 3.34
C VAL A 462 8.00 -3.66 4.23
N ASN A 463 7.88 -3.74 5.56
CA ASN A 463 8.73 -2.97 6.49
C ASN A 463 10.12 -3.60 6.73
N ASP A 464 10.97 -3.65 5.69
CA ASP A 464 12.42 -3.47 5.87
C ASP A 464 12.69 -1.95 5.94
N GLY A 465 12.43 -1.37 7.11
CA GLY A 465 12.53 0.08 7.33
C GLY A 465 13.96 0.66 7.23
N ASP A 466 15.00 -0.13 6.95
CA ASP A 466 16.35 0.37 6.73
C ASP A 466 17.05 -0.14 5.45
N GLY A 467 16.35 -0.88 4.59
CA GLY A 467 16.92 -1.47 3.37
C GLY A 467 18.08 -2.43 3.68
N ALA A 468 18.03 -3.08 4.85
CA ALA A 468 18.99 -4.06 5.28
C ALA A 468 18.26 -5.35 5.72
N PRO A 469 18.72 -6.52 5.26
CA PRO A 469 18.06 -7.79 5.56
C PRO A 469 17.86 -7.98 7.07
N LEU A 470 16.61 -8.14 7.49
CA LEU A 470 16.21 -8.51 8.85
C LEU A 470 16.66 -9.94 9.16
N GLY A 471 17.95 -10.13 9.44
CA GLY A 471 18.53 -11.46 9.54
C GLY A 471 18.52 -12.20 8.19
N PRO A 472 19.05 -13.42 8.11
CA PRO A 472 18.99 -14.17 6.86
C PRO A 472 17.51 -14.49 6.56
N PRO A 473 16.92 -13.94 5.49
CA PRO A 473 15.62 -14.40 5.02
C PRO A 473 15.71 -15.90 4.76
N GLU A 474 14.63 -16.62 5.05
CA GLU A 474 14.55 -18.00 4.59
C GLU A 474 14.29 -17.96 3.09
N LEU A 475 15.28 -18.38 2.30
CA LEU A 475 15.21 -18.36 0.85
C LEU A 475 14.64 -19.68 0.33
N VAL A 476 13.70 -19.61 -0.60
CA VAL A 476 13.16 -20.81 -1.26
C VAL A 476 13.71 -20.91 -2.67
N THR A 477 14.30 -22.06 -3.01
CA THR A 477 14.78 -22.37 -4.36
C THR A 477 13.78 -23.30 -5.04
N GLU A 478 13.29 -22.90 -6.21
CA GLU A 478 12.21 -23.62 -6.89
C GLU A 478 12.70 -24.81 -7.73
N ALA A 479 11.77 -25.73 -8.02
CA ALA A 479 11.96 -26.82 -8.97
C ALA A 479 12.36 -26.33 -10.37
N SER A 480 12.94 -27.24 -11.16
CA SER A 480 13.29 -26.93 -12.54
C SER A 480 12.06 -26.66 -13.41
N VAL A 481 12.18 -25.78 -14.39
CA VAL A 481 11.12 -25.49 -15.35
C VAL A 481 10.68 -26.76 -16.08
N GLU A 482 11.62 -27.65 -16.42
CA GLU A 482 11.33 -28.93 -17.04
C GLU A 482 10.49 -29.86 -16.14
N GLU A 483 10.82 -29.95 -14.86
CA GLU A 483 10.05 -30.72 -13.87
C GLU A 483 8.61 -30.20 -13.77
N LEU A 484 8.44 -28.88 -13.66
CA LEU A 484 7.13 -28.23 -13.55
C LEU A 484 6.27 -28.38 -14.82
N LEU A 485 6.89 -28.57 -15.98
CA LEU A 485 6.21 -28.86 -17.24
C LEU A 485 5.90 -30.35 -17.44
N GLY A 486 6.22 -31.22 -16.48
CA GLY A 486 6.02 -32.67 -16.55
C GLY A 486 7.10 -33.41 -17.35
N GLY A 487 8.28 -32.81 -17.52
CA GLY A 487 9.48 -33.47 -18.05
C GLY A 487 10.08 -34.40 -16.99
N SER A 488 10.31 -35.66 -17.37
CA SER A 488 11.03 -36.64 -16.53
C SER A 488 12.52 -36.69 -16.84
#